data_AF-A0A246JG15-F1
#
_entry.id   AF-A0A246JG15-F1
#
_cell.length_a   1.000
_cell.length_b   1.000
_cell.length_c   1.000
_cell.angle_alpha   90.00
_cell.angle_beta   90.00
_cell.angle_gamma   90.00
#
_symmetry.space_group_name_H-M   'P 1'
#
loop_
_entity.id
_entity.type
_entity.pdbx_description
1 polymer ?
#
loop_
_entity_poly.entity_id
_entity_poly.type
_entity_poly.pdbx_seq_one_letter_code
_entity_poly.pdbx_strand_id
1 'polypeptide(L)' 'MGAIDLNTLRSAVTLLSLLVFLGIVVWAYARRNRERFEDLGALPLMDEPATPEGARHE' A
#
# COMPACT_ATOMS: atom_id res chain seq x y z
N MET A 1 31.34 -30.86 1.28
CA MET A 1 30.65 -29.56 1.10
C MET A 1 29.82 -29.36 2.35
N GLY A 2 30.43 -28.73 3.36
CA GLY A 2 29.89 -28.67 4.72
C GLY A 2 28.57 -27.91 4.76
N ALA A 3 27.65 -28.38 5.60
CA ALA A 3 26.35 -27.80 5.85
C ALA A 3 26.44 -26.28 6.06
N ILE A 4 25.42 -25.53 5.63
CA ILE A 4 25.25 -24.14 6.07
C ILE A 4 25.28 -24.15 7.60
N ASP A 5 26.35 -23.60 8.19
CA ASP A 5 26.50 -23.55 9.63
C ASP A 5 25.36 -22.74 10.26
N LEU A 6 25.00 -23.10 11.49
CA LEU A 6 23.93 -22.44 12.24
C LEU A 6 24.16 -20.93 12.41
N ASN A 7 25.43 -20.51 12.41
CA ASN A 7 25.80 -19.09 12.38
C ASN A 7 25.40 -18.41 11.06
N THR A 8 25.70 -19.06 9.93
CA THR A 8 25.35 -18.58 8.59
C THR A 8 23.84 -18.53 8.40
N LEU A 9 23.09 -19.53 8.88
CA LEU A 9 21.64 -19.53 8.82
C LEU A 9 21.02 -18.38 9.63
N ARG A 10 21.46 -18.18 10.89
CA ARG A 10 20.94 -17.10 11.73
C ARG A 10 21.25 -15.73 11.17
N SER A 11 22.49 -15.50 10.76
CA SER A 11 22.89 -14.21 10.15
C SER A 11 22.14 -13.95 8.84
N ALA A 12 21.94 -14.96 7.99
CA ALA A 12 21.15 -14.84 6.77
C ALA A 12 19.68 -14.49 7.04
N VAL A 13 19.04 -15.11 8.03
CA VAL A 13 17.64 -14.81 8.40
C VAL A 13 17.50 -13.37 8.90
N THR A 14 18.43 -12.88 9.73
CA THR A 14 18.42 -11.49 10.22
C THR A 14 18.59 -10.50 9.06
N LEU A 15 19.54 -10.75 8.16
CA LEU A 15 19.76 -9.92 6.98
C LEU A 15 18.56 -9.95 6.03
N LEU A 16 17.97 -11.12 5.79
CA LEU A 16 16.80 -11.25 4.94
C LEU A 16 15.60 -10.49 5.54
N SER A 17 15.38 -10.63 6.85
CA SER A 17 14.32 -9.90 7.57
C SER A 17 14.52 -8.39 7.46
N LEU A 18 15.76 -7.93 7.60
CA LEU A 18 16.12 -6.52 7.43
C LEU A 18 15.84 -6.05 6.00
N LEU A 19 16.28 -6.80 4.98
CA LEU A 19 16.06 -6.44 3.57
C LEU A 19 14.57 -6.41 3.22
N VAL A 20 13.78 -7.36 3.70
CA VAL A 20 12.31 -7.37 3.53
C VAL A 20 11.70 -6.15 4.20
N PHE A 21 12.11 -5.83 5.42
CA PHE A 21 11.62 -4.65 6.14
C PHE A 21 11.92 -3.36 5.38
N LEU A 22 13.17 -3.16 4.95
CA LEU A 22 13.53 -2.00 4.12
C LEU A 22 12.74 -1.98 2.80
N GLY A 23 12.53 -3.13 2.17
CA GLY A 23 11.72 -3.24 0.95
C GLY A 23 10.29 -2.74 1.16
N ILE A 24 9.65 -3.13 2.28
CA ILE A 24 8.29 -2.68 2.64
C ILE A 24 8.29 -1.18 2.94
N VAL A 25 9.25 -0.68 3.71
CA VAL A 25 9.35 0.75 4.03
C VAL A 25 9.54 1.57 2.76
N VAL A 26 10.49 1.20 1.91
CA VAL A 26 10.73 1.89 0.63
C VAL A 26 9.49 1.81 -0.26
N TRP A 27 8.80 0.68 -0.33
CA TRP A 27 7.56 0.55 -1.09
C TRP A 27 6.42 1.43 -0.53
N ALA A 28 6.28 1.53 0.79
CA ALA A 28 5.27 2.36 1.44
C ALA A 28 5.53 3.86 1.26
N TYR A 29 6.81 4.28 1.27
CA TYR A 29 7.21 5.66 1.03
C TYR A 29 7.30 6.01 -0.46
N ALA A 30 7.51 5.03 -1.32
CA ALA A 30 7.41 5.20 -2.76
C ALA A 30 5.96 5.58 -3.09
N ARG A 31 5.80 6.82 -3.52
CA ARG A 31 4.59 7.53 -3.96
C ARG A 31 3.63 6.73 -4.88
N ARG A 32 4.01 5.52 -5.31
CA ARG A 32 3.28 4.52 -6.10
C ARG A 32 2.07 3.89 -5.38
N ASN A 33 2.00 3.85 -4.05
CA ASN A 33 0.75 3.42 -3.39
C ASN A 33 -0.34 4.50 -3.43
N ARG A 34 0.00 5.77 -3.70
CA ARG A 34 -1.02 6.83 -3.84
C ARG A 34 -1.85 6.67 -5.11
N GLU A 35 -1.24 6.28 -6.23
CA GLU A 35 -1.98 6.05 -7.50
C GLU A 35 -3.04 4.95 -7.37
N ARG A 36 -2.78 3.88 -6.59
CA ARG A 36 -3.78 2.83 -6.36
C ARG A 36 -4.97 3.28 -5.52
N PHE A 37 -4.78 4.30 -4.69
CA PHE A 37 -5.84 4.88 -3.87
C PHE A 37 -6.60 6.00 -4.58
N GLU A 38 -5.94 6.77 -5.44
CA GLU A 38 -6.60 7.77 -6.29
C GLU A 38 -7.61 7.12 -7.25
N ASP A 39 -7.27 5.95 -7.81
CA ASP A 39 -8.14 5.23 -8.75
C ASP A 39 -9.36 4.56 -8.07
N LEU A 40 -9.21 4.06 -6.83
CA LEU A 40 -10.29 3.41 -6.09
C LEU A 40 -11.18 4.40 -5.28
N GLY A 41 -10.64 5.57 -4.94
CA GLY A 41 -11.35 6.60 -4.17
C GLY A 41 -12.17 7.57 -5.02
N ALA A 42 -11.90 7.65 -6.34
CA ALA A 42 -12.61 8.56 -7.23
C ALA A 42 -14.01 8.08 -7.65
N LEU A 43 -14.35 6.80 -7.40
CA LEU A 43 -15.60 6.20 -7.88
C LEU A 43 -16.85 6.59 -7.07
N PRO A 44 -16.87 6.62 -5.72
CA PRO A 44 -18.14 6.78 -4.98
C PRO A 44 -18.62 8.24 -4.81
N LEU A 45 -17.84 9.24 -5.22
CA LEU A 45 -18.15 10.67 -4.95
C LEU A 45 -18.62 11.44 -6.21
N MET A 46 -18.52 10.84 -7.39
CA MET A 46 -18.96 11.48 -8.65
C MET A 46 -20.36 11.05 -9.08
N ASP A 47 -20.93 10.02 -8.43
CA ASP A 47 -22.26 9.46 -8.72
C ASP A 47 -23.37 10.01 -7.82
N GLU A 48 -23.10 11.01 -6.98
CA GLU A 48 -24.17 11.81 -6.40
C GLU A 48 -24.59 12.83 -7.46
N PRO A 49 -25.71 12.60 -8.19
CA PRO A 49 -26.36 13.73 -8.84
C PRO A 49 -26.64 14.70 -7.70
N ALA A 50 -25.99 15.86 -7.73
CA ALA A 50 -26.45 17.01 -7.01
C ALA A 50 -27.85 17.29 -7.54
N THR A 51 -28.85 16.57 -7.01
CA THR A 51 -30.25 16.78 -7.30
C THR A 51 -30.46 18.24 -6.96
N PRO A 52 -30.61 19.13 -7.96
CA PRO A 52 -31.15 20.41 -7.68
C PRO A 52 -32.62 20.07 -7.48
N GLU A 53 -32.98 19.72 -6.24
CA GLU A 53 -34.36 19.79 -5.79
C GLU A 53 -34.68 21.28 -5.72
N GLY A 54 -34.72 21.88 -6.91
CA GLY A 54 -35.49 23.05 -7.12
C GLY A 54 -36.96 22.70 -6.95
N ALA A 55 -37.71 23.78 -6.87
CA ALA A 55 -39.15 23.79 -7.05
C ALA A 55 -39.94 23.28 -5.84
N ARG A 56 -40.23 24.26 -4.99
CA ARG A 56 -41.63 24.65 -4.75
C ARG A 56 -42.42 23.65 -3.91
N HIS A 57 -42.36 23.84 -2.60
CA HIS A 57 -43.52 23.57 -1.75
C HIS A 57 -43.97 24.92 -1.17
N GLU A 58 -44.99 25.45 -1.84
CA GLU A 58 -45.85 26.56 -1.43
C GLU A 58 -46.88 26.04 -0.41
#